data_AF-A0A645BL74-F1
#
_entry.id   AF-A0A645BL74-F1
#
_cell.length_a   1.000
_cell.length_b   1.000
_cell.length_c   1.000
_cell.angle_alpha   90.00
_cell.angle_beta   90.00
_cell.angle_gamma   90.00
#
_symmetry.space_group_name_H-M   'P 1'
#
loop_
_entity.id
_entity.type
_entity.pdbx_description
1 polymer ?
#
loop_
_entity_poly.entity_id
_entity_poly.type
_entity_poly.pdbx_seq_one_letter_code
_entity_poly.pdbx_strand_id
1 'polypeptide(L)'
;MEKYRQVVYAEFDNQLLDQSTYNIRYFDMRSEQVTILKYMATNLGLCTLPTSENKILAGLFFLTAAQLHEQNTGIYLMEDIDSLLQSFRESELPATRAEFENRAILFQLLNDFRRFIQTKKIFYEEYAAEIKTKK
;
A
#
# COMPACT_ATOMS: atom_id res chain seq x y z
N MET A 1 7.74 14.00 -8.40
CA MET A 1 7.16 14.32 -7.08
C MET A 1 7.40 15.78 -6.71
N GLU A 2 8.64 16.25 -6.58
CA GLU A 2 8.93 17.63 -6.11
C GLU A 2 8.24 18.75 -6.92
N LYS A 3 8.28 18.66 -8.26
CA LYS A 3 7.62 19.64 -9.14
C LYS A 3 6.10 19.69 -8.94
N TYR A 4 5.46 18.55 -8.67
CA TYR A 4 4.02 18.49 -8.45
C TYR A 4 3.63 19.02 -7.07
N ARG A 5 4.47 18.74 -6.05
CA ARG A 5 4.34 19.33 -4.71
C ARG A 5 4.25 20.86 -4.83
N GLN A 6 5.21 21.49 -5.49
CA GLN A 6 5.24 22.95 -5.68
C GLN A 6 3.97 23.51 -6.36
N VAL A 7 3.45 22.81 -7.36
CA VAL A 7 2.21 23.23 -8.06
C VAL A 7 1.01 23.18 -7.10
N VAL A 8 0.85 22.09 -6.35
CA VAL A 8 -0.28 21.93 -5.43
C VAL A 8 -0.25 22.96 -4.29
N TYR A 9 0.92 23.28 -3.75
CA TYR A 9 1.06 24.34 -2.74
C TYR A 9 0.78 25.72 -3.32
N ALA A 10 1.26 26.01 -4.54
CA ALA A 10 0.96 27.27 -5.21
C ALA A 10 -0.55 27.42 -5.52
N GLU A 11 -1.22 26.34 -5.92
CA GLU A 11 -2.68 26.34 -6.12
C GLU A 11 -3.44 26.58 -4.82
N PHE A 12 -3.01 25.95 -3.71
CA PHE A 12 -3.57 26.17 -2.38
C PHE A 12 -3.43 27.64 -1.93
N ASP A 13 -2.24 28.21 -2.08
CA ASP A 13 -1.98 29.62 -1.72
C ASP A 13 -2.83 30.60 -2.56
N ASN A 14 -3.20 30.20 -3.78
CA ASN A 14 -4.03 30.99 -4.70
C ASN A 14 -5.55 30.82 -4.47
N GLN A 15 -6.01 29.92 -3.59
CA GLN A 15 -7.42 29.76 -3.24
C GLN A 15 -7.80 30.65 -2.05
N LEU A 16 -8.46 31.78 -2.34
CA LEU A 16 -8.85 32.81 -1.35
C LEU A 16 -10.13 32.50 -0.54
N LEU A 17 -10.99 31.60 -1.03
CA LEU A 17 -12.35 31.37 -0.47
C LEU A 17 -12.62 29.95 0.02
N ASP A 18 -11.91 28.94 -0.51
CA ASP A 18 -12.06 27.53 -0.12
C ASP A 18 -10.68 26.87 -0.12
N GLN A 19 -10.04 26.80 1.06
CA GLN A 19 -8.70 26.23 1.24
C GLN A 19 -8.79 24.73 1.51
N SER A 20 -9.28 23.95 0.55
CA SER A 20 -9.25 22.50 0.67
C SER A 20 -7.79 22.01 0.66
N THR A 21 -7.40 21.32 1.73
CA THR A 21 -6.08 20.68 1.82
C THR A 21 -6.03 19.31 1.12
N TYR A 22 -7.12 18.90 0.48
CA TYR A 22 -7.28 17.58 -0.14
C TYR A 22 -6.13 17.20 -1.06
N ASN A 23 -5.80 18.08 -2.01
CA ASN A 23 -4.76 17.80 -3.02
C ASN A 23 -3.38 17.66 -2.37
N ILE A 24 -3.07 18.48 -1.35
CA ILE A 24 -1.83 18.38 -0.58
C ILE A 24 -1.76 17.02 0.10
N ARG A 25 -2.84 16.64 0.79
CA ARG A 25 -2.92 15.42 1.60
C ARG A 25 -2.92 14.16 0.75
N TYR A 26 -3.57 14.21 -0.41
CA TYR A 26 -3.50 13.16 -1.42
C TYR A 26 -2.06 12.96 -1.90
N PHE A 27 -1.35 14.04 -2.18
CA PHE A 27 0.02 13.97 -2.63
C PHE A 27 0.98 13.44 -1.56
N ASP A 28 0.82 13.85 -0.30
CA ASP A 28 1.59 13.32 0.82
C ASP A 28 1.35 11.82 0.99
N MET A 29 0.08 11.37 0.93
CA MET A 29 -0.29 9.95 0.96
C MET A 29 0.41 9.16 -0.18
N ARG A 30 0.37 9.67 -1.42
CA ARG A 30 1.04 9.03 -2.56
C ARG A 30 2.56 9.00 -2.41
N SER A 31 3.14 10.03 -1.79
CA SER A 31 4.58 10.09 -1.51
C SER A 31 5.00 9.05 -0.47
N GLU A 32 4.20 8.84 0.57
CA GLU A 32 4.42 7.75 1.53
C GLU A 32 4.27 6.38 0.86
N GLN A 33 3.24 6.18 0.04
CA GLN A 33 3.05 4.94 -0.74
C GLN A 33 4.27 4.62 -1.63
N VAL A 34 4.81 5.60 -2.35
CA VAL A 34 6.04 5.41 -3.15
C VAL A 34 7.24 5.04 -2.30
N THR A 35 7.34 5.61 -1.10
CA THR A 35 8.43 5.29 -0.16
C THR A 35 8.33 3.83 0.29
N ILE A 36 7.13 3.36 0.64
CA ILE A 36 6.88 1.96 1.00
C ILE A 36 7.21 1.03 -0.18
N LEU A 37 6.78 1.37 -1.39
CA LEU A 37 7.09 0.57 -2.58
C LEU A 37 8.60 0.41 -2.84
N LYS A 38 9.41 1.45 -2.57
CA LYS A 38 10.88 1.36 -2.69
C LYS A 38 11.48 0.39 -1.68
N TYR A 39 10.98 0.40 -0.44
CA TYR A 39 11.39 -0.59 0.57
C TYR A 39 11.00 -2.01 0.16
N MET A 40 9.75 -2.19 -0.27
CA MET A 40 9.27 -3.48 -0.78
C MET A 40 10.11 -3.98 -1.96
N ALA A 41 10.44 -3.12 -2.92
CA ALA A 41 11.26 -3.46 -4.08
C ALA A 41 12.67 -3.92 -3.68
N THR A 42 13.25 -3.31 -2.64
CA THR A 42 14.55 -3.72 -2.10
C THR A 42 14.44 -5.11 -1.46
N ASN A 43 13.39 -5.36 -0.67
CA ASN A 43 13.15 -6.62 0.01
C ASN A 43 12.79 -7.77 -0.96
N LEU A 44 12.18 -7.47 -2.11
CA LEU A 44 11.88 -8.46 -3.16
C LEU A 44 13.13 -9.14 -3.70
N GLY A 45 14.29 -8.46 -3.71
CA GLY A 45 15.57 -9.05 -4.11
C GLY A 45 16.03 -10.18 -3.18
N LEU A 46 15.45 -10.30 -1.98
CA LEU A 46 15.76 -11.35 -1.00
C LEU A 46 14.87 -12.59 -1.18
N CYS A 47 13.76 -12.51 -1.93
CA CYS A 47 12.90 -13.65 -2.24
C CYS A 47 13.57 -14.58 -3.26
N THR A 48 14.39 -15.51 -2.76
CA THR A 48 15.20 -16.42 -3.60
C THR A 48 14.56 -17.79 -3.83
N LEU A 49 13.54 -18.16 -3.05
CA LEU A 49 12.85 -19.45 -3.16
C LEU A 49 11.45 -19.26 -3.73
N PRO A 50 11.15 -19.81 -4.92
CA PRO A 50 9.82 -19.73 -5.51
C PRO A 50 8.89 -20.75 -4.84
N THR A 51 8.14 -20.32 -3.83
CA THR A 51 7.13 -21.17 -3.17
C THR A 51 5.70 -20.85 -3.65
N SER A 52 4.72 -21.65 -3.24
CA SER A 52 3.29 -21.36 -3.46
C SER A 52 2.90 -19.99 -2.93
N GLU A 53 3.43 -19.62 -1.77
CA GLU A 53 3.17 -18.38 -1.07
C GLU A 53 3.68 -17.17 -1.87
N ASN A 54 4.85 -17.28 -2.51
CA ASN A 54 5.35 -16.24 -3.42
C ASN A 54 4.38 -15.97 -4.58
N LYS A 55 3.76 -17.03 -5.14
CA LYS A 55 2.80 -16.89 -6.24
C LYS A 55 1.51 -16.21 -5.79
N ILE A 56 1.02 -16.54 -4.59
CA ILE A 56 -0.18 -15.90 -4.03
C ILE A 56 0.10 -14.41 -3.78
N LEU A 57 1.25 -14.07 -3.18
CA LEU A 57 1.67 -12.69 -2.96
C LEU A 57 1.78 -11.91 -4.29
N ALA A 58 2.37 -12.50 -5.32
CA ALA A 58 2.44 -11.89 -6.65
C ALA A 58 1.04 -11.63 -7.24
N GLY A 59 0.10 -12.57 -7.05
CA GLY A 59 -1.30 -12.39 -7.41
C GLY A 59 -1.95 -11.20 -6.71
N LEU A 60 -1.71 -11.03 -5.41
CA LEU A 60 -2.21 -9.89 -4.64
C LEU A 60 -1.66 -8.55 -5.14
N PHE A 61 -0.37 -8.49 -5.46
CA PHE A 61 0.23 -7.29 -6.05
C PHE A 61 -0.41 -6.96 -7.41
N PHE A 62 -0.63 -7.97 -8.25
CA PHE A 62 -1.25 -7.78 -9.56
C PHE A 62 -2.69 -7.28 -9.45
N LEU A 63 -3.50 -7.91 -8.60
CA LEU A 63 -4.89 -7.49 -8.34
C LEU A 63 -4.95 -6.07 -7.79
N THR A 64 -4.07 -5.74 -6.86
CA THR A 64 -3.99 -4.40 -6.28
C THR A 64 -3.61 -3.35 -7.32
N ALA A 65 -2.65 -3.64 -8.19
CA ALA A 65 -2.25 -2.71 -9.25
C ALA A 65 -3.44 -2.39 -10.19
N ALA A 66 -4.28 -3.39 -10.50
CA ALA A 66 -5.50 -3.18 -11.29
C ALA A 66 -6.58 -2.37 -10.57
N GLN A 67 -6.53 -2.31 -9.24
CA GLN A 67 -7.58 -1.76 -8.39
C GLN A 67 -7.18 -0.45 -7.68
N LEU A 68 -5.95 0.05 -7.85
CA LEU A 68 -5.38 1.20 -7.13
C LEU A 68 -5.91 2.58 -7.61
N HIS A 69 -7.22 2.71 -7.82
CA HIS A 69 -7.84 3.98 -8.20
C HIS A 69 -8.15 4.87 -6.98
N GLU A 70 -8.20 6.20 -7.14
CA GLU A 70 -8.61 7.21 -6.14
C GLU A 70 -10.05 7.08 -5.64
N GLN A 71 -10.81 6.08 -6.08
CA GLN A 71 -12.14 5.78 -5.55
C GLN A 71 -12.24 4.42 -4.83
N ASN A 72 -11.22 3.57 -4.92
CA ASN A 72 -11.22 2.28 -4.24
C ASN A 72 -10.79 2.45 -2.77
N THR A 73 -11.62 2.03 -1.82
CA THR A 73 -11.33 2.14 -0.37
C THR A 73 -10.21 1.22 0.11
N GLY A 74 -9.83 0.20 -0.67
CA GLY A 74 -8.80 -0.77 -0.31
C GLY A 74 -9.22 -1.79 0.74
N ILE A 75 -10.52 -1.85 1.10
CA ILE A 75 -11.04 -2.74 2.15
C ILE A 75 -10.83 -4.21 1.77
N TYR A 76 -11.27 -4.62 0.58
CA TYR A 76 -11.09 -6.00 0.11
C TYR A 76 -9.62 -6.41 0.02
N LEU A 77 -8.75 -5.48 -0.39
CA LEU A 77 -7.31 -5.73 -0.45
C LEU A 77 -6.71 -5.95 0.95
N MET A 78 -7.21 -5.25 1.97
CA MET A 78 -6.79 -5.46 3.35
C MET A 78 -7.22 -6.84 3.88
N GLU A 79 -8.46 -7.25 3.59
CA GLU A 79 -8.98 -8.57 3.96
C GLU A 79 -8.16 -9.72 3.34
N ASP A 80 -7.79 -9.57 2.07
CA ASP A 80 -6.95 -10.54 1.37
C ASP A 80 -5.53 -10.63 1.99
N ILE A 81 -4.94 -9.49 2.34
CA ILE A 81 -3.62 -9.43 3.00
C ILE A 81 -3.66 -10.08 4.38
N ASP A 82 -4.67 -9.74 5.19
CA ASP A 82 -4.84 -10.28 6.54
C ASP A 82 -5.11 -11.80 6.49
N SER A 83 -5.87 -12.27 5.49
CA SER A 83 -6.10 -13.70 5.24
C SER A 83 -4.81 -14.45 4.90
N LEU A 84 -3.95 -13.88 4.03
CA LEU A 84 -2.66 -14.49 3.70
C LEU A 84 -1.71 -14.49 4.90
N LEU A 85 -1.65 -13.39 5.66
CA LEU A 85 -0.88 -13.33 6.92
C LEU A 85 -1.35 -14.40 7.92
N GLN A 86 -2.66 -14.61 8.04
CA GLN A 86 -3.22 -15.63 8.92
C GLN A 86 -2.84 -17.04 8.45
N SER A 87 -2.91 -17.32 7.14
CA SER A 87 -2.49 -18.62 6.59
C SER A 87 -1.02 -18.95 6.90
N PHE A 88 -0.13 -17.94 6.91
CA PHE A 88 1.28 -18.15 7.28
C PHE A 88 1.45 -18.45 8.77
N ARG A 89 0.60 -17.86 9.62
CA ARG A 89 0.61 -18.11 11.08
C ARG A 89 0.10 -19.51 11.42
N GLU A 90 -0.84 -20.03 10.64
CA GLU A 90 -1.45 -21.35 10.84
C GLU A 90 -0.66 -22.48 10.16
N SER A 91 0.21 -22.16 9.20
CA SER A 91 1.07 -23.14 8.52
C SER A 91 2.08 -23.81 9.46
N GLU A 92 2.50 -25.03 9.11
CA GLU A 92 3.53 -25.77 9.86
C GLU A 92 4.80 -24.93 10.04
N LEU A 93 5.44 -25.06 11.20
CA LEU A 93 6.70 -24.38 11.48
C LEU A 93 7.75 -24.72 10.41
N PRO A 94 8.59 -23.76 10.00
CA PRO A 94 9.64 -24.03 9.03
C PRO A 94 10.60 -25.09 9.58
N ALA A 95 10.81 -26.16 8.82
CA ALA A 95 11.67 -27.28 9.19
C ALA A 95 13.15 -26.93 8.96
N THR A 96 13.43 -25.98 8.06
CA THR A 96 14.78 -25.54 7.71
C THR A 96 14.96 -24.05 7.91
N ARG A 97 16.23 -23.63 8.08
CA ARG A 97 16.59 -22.21 8.12
C ARG A 97 16.20 -21.47 6.83
N ALA A 98 16.36 -22.11 5.68
CA ALA A 98 16.01 -21.51 4.39
C ALA A 98 14.50 -21.25 4.28
N GLU A 99 13.66 -22.19 4.76
CA GLU A 99 12.21 -21.99 4.86
C GLU A 99 11.85 -20.86 5.81
N PHE A 100 12.52 -20.78 6.97
CA PHE A 100 12.33 -19.70 7.93
C PHE A 100 12.67 -18.33 7.32
N GLU A 101 13.83 -18.21 6.69
CA GLU A 101 14.28 -16.95 6.07
C GLU A 101 13.32 -16.53 4.95
N ASN A 102 12.90 -17.45 4.08
CA ASN A 102 11.93 -17.15 3.03
C ASN A 102 10.58 -16.69 3.61
N ARG A 103 10.08 -17.39 4.63
CA ARG A 103 8.81 -17.03 5.27
C ARG A 103 8.91 -15.68 5.99
N ALA A 104 10.03 -15.37 6.63
CA ALA A 104 10.27 -14.08 7.27
C ALA A 104 10.25 -12.92 6.26
N ILE A 105 10.88 -13.10 5.09
CA ILE A 105 10.87 -12.09 4.01
C ILE A 105 9.46 -11.88 3.47
N LEU A 106 8.72 -12.97 3.21
CA LEU A 106 7.33 -12.90 2.76
C LEU A 106 6.43 -12.19 3.78
N PHE A 107 6.62 -12.47 5.07
CA PHE A 107 5.89 -11.81 6.15
C PHE A 107 6.22 -10.32 6.21
N GLN A 108 7.49 -9.94 6.07
CA GLN A 108 7.90 -8.53 6.00
C GLN A 108 7.26 -7.82 4.81
N LEU A 109 7.34 -8.42 3.62
CA LEU A 109 6.71 -7.86 2.40
C LEU A 109 5.21 -7.67 2.56
N LEU A 110 4.51 -8.62 3.19
CA LEU A 110 3.08 -8.49 3.46
C LEU A 110 2.77 -7.39 4.46
N ASN A 111 3.57 -7.21 5.50
CA ASN A 111 3.37 -6.11 6.44
C ASN A 111 3.64 -4.74 5.79
N ASP A 112 4.67 -4.65 4.96
CA ASP A 112 4.95 -3.43 4.18
C ASP A 112 3.78 -3.13 3.23
N PHE A 113 3.25 -4.16 2.58
CA PHE A 113 2.10 -4.02 1.70
C PHE A 113 0.81 -3.65 2.45
N ARG A 114 0.61 -4.23 3.62
CA ARG A 114 -0.48 -3.86 4.54
C ARG A 114 -0.39 -2.38 4.89
N ARG A 115 0.81 -1.88 5.21
CA ARG A 115 1.05 -0.46 5.47
C ARG A 115 0.73 0.40 4.25
N PHE A 116 1.13 -0.03 3.06
CA PHE A 116 0.83 0.67 1.80
C PHE A 116 -0.68 0.86 1.57
N ILE A 117 -1.49 -0.18 1.82
CA ILE A 117 -2.95 -0.10 1.73
C ILE A 117 -3.53 0.72 2.90
N GLN A 118 -2.98 0.58 4.10
CA GLN A 118 -3.42 1.34 5.27
C GLN A 118 -3.28 2.85 5.08
N THR A 119 -2.17 3.32 4.50
CA THR A 119 -1.97 4.76 4.21
C THR A 119 -3.09 5.29 3.31
N LYS A 120 -3.52 4.49 2.32
CA LYS A 120 -4.66 4.82 1.47
C LYS A 120 -5.96 4.82 2.27
N LYS A 121 -6.25 3.77 3.05
CA LYS A 121 -7.47 3.65 3.85
C LYS A 121 -7.69 4.86 4.77
N ILE A 122 -6.65 5.26 5.50
CA ILE A 122 -6.68 6.43 6.40
C ILE A 122 -7.07 7.70 5.63
N PHE A 123 -6.45 7.94 4.47
CA PHE A 123 -6.79 9.08 3.62
C PHE A 123 -8.27 9.06 3.18
N TYR A 124 -8.83 7.92 2.82
CA TYR A 124 -10.25 7.86 2.44
C TYR A 124 -11.19 8.12 3.60
N GLU A 125 -10.86 7.61 4.78
CA GLU A 125 -11.67 7.81 5.99
C GLU A 125 -11.72 9.30 6.37
N GLU A 126 -10.58 9.99 6.29
CA GLU A 126 -10.46 11.42 6.59
C GLU A 126 -11.17 12.32 5.55
N TYR A 127 -11.04 12.00 4.25
CA TYR A 127 -11.54 12.85 3.16
C TYR A 127 -12.79 12.30 2.45
N ALA A 128 -13.52 11.37 3.09
CA ALA A 128 -14.68 10.69 2.51
C ALA A 128 -15.76 11.64 1.97
N ALA A 129 -15.99 12.78 2.64
CA ALA A 129 -16.98 13.78 2.23
C ALA A 129 -16.58 14.48 0.93
N GLU A 130 -15.31 14.89 0.81
CA GLU A 130 -14.76 15.58 -0.37
C GLU A 130 -14.61 14.65 -1.57
N ILE A 131 -14.34 13.35 -1.33
CA ILE A 131 -14.32 12.33 -2.39
C ILE A 131 -15.72 12.13 -2.98
N LYS A 132 -16.77 12.18 -2.15
CA LYS A 132 -18.16 11.99 -2.58
C LYS A 132 -18.74 13.20 -3.31
N THR A 133 -18.22 14.41 -3.08
CA THR A 133 -18.69 15.64 -3.74
C THR A 133 -18.07 15.87 -5.12
N LYS A 134 -16.92 15.27 -5.44
CA LYS A 134 -16.30 15.28 -6.78
C LYS A 134 -17.01 14.35 -7.79
N LYS A 135 -18.29 14.00 -7.56
CA LYS A 135 -19.08 13.03 -8.31
C LYS A 135 -20.02 13.70 -9.31
#